data_AF-A0A5C8MRY4-F1
#
_entry.id   AF-A0A5C8MRY4-F1
#
_cell.length_a   1.000
_cell.length_b   1.000
_cell.length_c   1.000
_cell.angle_alpha   90.00
_cell.angle_beta   90.00
_cell.angle_gamma   90.00
#
_symmetry.space_group_name_H-M   'P 1'
#
loop_
_entity.id
_entity.type
_entity.pdbx_description
1 polymer ?
#
loop_
_entity_poly.entity_id
_entity_poly.type
_entity_poly.pdbx_seq_one_letter_code
_entity_poly.pdbx_strand_id
1 'polypeptide(L)'
;LVASNDGKQIFLTGHPEYDATTLKEEYERDLAKGLPIHIPESYFPNDDPTKQPLNTWRSHANLLFVNWLNYYVYQETPYEWE
;
A
#
# COMPACT_ATOMS: atom_id res chain seq x y z
N LEU A 1 3.13 2.98 10.73
CA LEU A 1 2.89 1.60 11.20
C LEU A 1 2.81 1.64 12.71
N VAL A 2 1.73 1.11 13.30
CA VAL A 2 1.59 0.97 14.75
C VAL A 2 1.38 -0.50 15.03
N ALA A 3 2.11 -1.07 15.98
CA ALA A 3 1.96 -2.47 16.39
C ALA A 3 1.69 -2.55 17.89
N SER A 4 0.89 -3.53 18.30
CA SER A 4 0.80 -3.89 19.72
C SER A 4 2.14 -4.43 20.22
N ASN A 5 2.41 -4.28 21.52
CA ASN A 5 3.68 -4.72 22.12
C ASN A 5 3.92 -6.23 21.96
N ASP A 6 2.87 -7.03 21.80
CA ASP A 6 2.92 -8.47 21.58
C ASP A 6 2.93 -8.86 20.09
N GLY A 7 2.99 -7.90 19.17
CA GLY A 7 3.08 -8.13 17.73
C GLY A 7 1.83 -8.74 17.07
N LYS A 8 0.78 -9.03 17.85
CA LYS A 8 -0.45 -9.68 17.34
C LYS A 8 -1.35 -8.74 16.54
N GLN A 9 -1.23 -7.45 16.77
CA GLN A 9 -2.02 -6.44 16.08
C GLN A 9 -1.07 -5.47 15.38
N ILE A 10 -1.18 -5.39 14.07
CA ILE A 10 -0.40 -4.49 13.24
C ILE A 10 -1.38 -3.62 12.47
N PHE A 11 -1.24 -2.31 12.65
CA PHE A 11 -2.09 -1.30 12.04
C PHE A 11 -1.30 -0.48 11.03
N LEU A 12 -1.85 -0.41 9.82
CA LEU A 12 -1.33 0.38 8.73
C LEU A 12 -2.43 1.30 8.21
N THR A 13 -2.13 2.59 8.15
CA THR A 13 -3.09 3.64 7.77
C THR A 13 -3.02 4.04 6.30
N GLY A 14 -2.07 3.47 5.55
CA GLY A 14 -1.92 3.68 4.12
C GLY A 14 -2.12 2.38 3.35
N HIS A 15 -1.98 2.48 2.03
CA HIS A 15 -2.27 1.38 1.10
C HIS A 15 -1.03 0.90 0.32
N PRO A 16 -0.02 0.28 0.97
CA PRO A 16 1.16 -0.22 0.27
C PRO A 16 0.83 -1.36 -0.70
N GLU A 17 -0.34 -1.99 -0.56
CA GLU A 17 -0.84 -3.05 -1.43
C GLU A 17 -1.29 -2.53 -2.80
N TYR A 18 -1.47 -1.22 -2.96
CA TYR A 18 -1.95 -0.65 -4.21
C TYR A 18 -0.98 -0.90 -5.36
N ASP A 19 -1.58 -1.22 -6.51
CA ASP A 19 -0.90 -1.25 -7.78
C ASP A 19 -0.49 0.17 -8.19
N ALA A 20 0.44 0.23 -9.15
CA ALA A 20 0.95 1.50 -9.67
C ALA A 20 -0.17 2.42 -10.17
N THR A 21 -1.28 1.87 -10.67
CA THR A 21 -2.37 2.59 -11.33
C THR A 21 -3.57 2.87 -10.44
N THR A 22 -3.64 2.33 -9.22
CA THR A 22 -4.86 2.42 -8.40
C THR A 22 -5.26 3.87 -8.11
N LEU A 23 -4.33 4.73 -7.68
CA LEU A 23 -4.62 6.15 -7.42
C LEU A 23 -4.98 6.92 -8.71
N LYS A 24 -4.45 6.51 -9.87
CA LYS A 24 -4.81 7.06 -11.18
C LYS A 24 -6.27 6.75 -11.50
N GLU A 25 -6.67 5.49 -11.33
CA GLU A 25 -8.05 5.04 -11.57
C GLU A 25 -9.04 5.77 -10.66
N GLU A 26 -8.68 6.00 -9.39
CA GLU A 26 -9.48 6.80 -8.46
C GLU A 26 -9.59 8.26 -8.88
N TYR A 27 -8.47 8.88 -9.27
CA TYR A 27 -8.43 10.25 -9.76
C TYR A 27 -9.28 10.42 -11.02
N GLU A 28 -9.13 9.54 -12.00
CA GLU A 28 -9.91 9.57 -13.25
C GLU A 28 -11.41 9.36 -12.99
N ARG A 29 -11.75 8.42 -12.11
CA ARG A 29 -13.15 8.16 -11.69
C ARG A 29 -13.78 9.39 -11.07
N ASP A 30 -13.08 10.06 -10.16
CA ASP A 30 -13.65 11.18 -9.41
C ASP A 30 -13.65 12.48 -10.23
N LEU A 31 -12.70 12.62 -11.16
CA LEU A 31 -12.73 13.66 -12.20
C LEU A 31 -13.94 13.49 -13.13
N ALA A 32 -14.25 12.26 -13.55
CA ALA A 32 -15.42 11.97 -14.39
C ALA A 32 -16.75 12.28 -13.69
N LYS A 33 -16.78 12.24 -12.34
CA LYS A 33 -17.93 12.66 -11.53
C LYS A 33 -18.02 14.18 -11.32
N GLY A 34 -17.03 14.95 -11.79
CA GLY A 34 -16.96 16.40 -11.59
C GLY A 34 -16.70 16.81 -10.15
N LEU A 35 -16.08 15.94 -9.34
CA LEU A 35 -15.77 16.25 -7.94
C LEU A 35 -14.59 17.24 -7.85
N PRO A 36 -14.59 18.17 -6.87
CA PRO A 36 -13.48 19.07 -6.64
C PRO A 36 -12.32 18.31 -5.94
N ILE A 37 -11.54 17.58 -6.73
CA ILE A 37 -10.40 16.79 -6.27
C ILE A 37 -9.07 17.42 -6.71
N HIS A 38 -8.00 17.08 -6.00
CA HIS A 38 -6.64 17.46 -6.36
C HIS A 38 -5.91 16.28 -7.01
N ILE A 39 -4.85 16.59 -7.77
CA ILE A 39 -3.95 15.58 -8.31
C ILE A 39 -3.27 14.87 -7.12
N PRO A 40 -3.17 13.52 -7.12
CA PRO A 40 -2.45 12.80 -6.08
C PRO A 40 -0.99 13.26 -6.00
N GLU A 41 -0.56 13.67 -4.80
CA GLU A 41 0.78 14.21 -4.59
C GLU A 41 1.88 13.16 -4.81
N SER A 42 2.99 13.57 -5.42
CA SER A 42 4.18 12.73 -5.65
C SER A 42 3.91 11.42 -6.41
N TYR A 43 2.82 11.35 -7.17
CA TYR A 43 2.36 10.14 -7.85
C TYR A 43 2.63 10.16 -9.35
N PHE A 44 2.25 11.26 -10.02
CA PHE A 44 2.52 11.46 -11.44
C PHE A 44 3.86 12.18 -11.67
N PRO A 45 4.63 11.81 -12.70
CA PRO A 45 5.85 12.55 -13.05
C PRO A 45 5.55 14.02 -13.42
N ASN A 46 6.09 14.95 -12.64
CA ASN A 46 5.86 16.40 -12.77
C ASN A 46 4.39 16.80 -12.65
N ASP A 47 3.61 16.10 -11.81
CA ASP A 47 2.19 16.36 -11.58
C ASP A 47 1.33 16.34 -12.85
N ASP A 48 1.72 15.52 -13.84
CA ASP A 48 1.05 15.39 -15.13
C ASP A 48 0.24 14.08 -15.20
N PRO A 49 -1.12 14.13 -15.07
CA PRO A 49 -1.97 12.93 -15.06
C PRO A 49 -1.98 12.14 -16.37
N THR A 50 -1.47 12.72 -17.46
CA THR A 50 -1.37 12.02 -18.75
C THR A 50 -0.21 11.01 -18.77
N LYS A 51 0.76 11.16 -17.87
CA LYS A 51 1.91 10.28 -17.76
C LYS A 51 1.58 9.04 -16.94
N GLN A 52 2.35 7.98 -17.17
CA GLN A 52 2.22 6.79 -16.35
C GLN A 52 2.83 7.03 -14.96
N PRO A 53 2.11 6.67 -13.88
CA PRO A 53 2.59 6.81 -12.51
C PRO A 53 3.74 5.85 -12.24
N LEU A 54 4.64 6.25 -11.34
CA LEU A 54 5.77 5.43 -10.92
C LEU A 54 5.41 4.66 -9.65
N ASN A 55 5.70 3.36 -9.61
CA ASN A 55 5.52 2.58 -8.39
C ASN A 55 6.77 2.66 -7.50
N THR A 56 6.80 3.67 -6.64
CA THR A 56 7.93 3.95 -5.75
C THR A 56 7.83 3.22 -4.40
N TRP A 57 6.65 2.67 -4.04
CA TRP A 57 6.39 2.04 -2.73
C TRP A 57 6.47 0.51 -2.74
N ARG A 58 6.42 -0.15 -3.90
CA ARG A 58 6.39 -1.62 -4.03
C ARG A 58 7.47 -2.35 -3.23
N SER A 59 8.70 -1.82 -3.18
CA SER A 59 9.79 -2.44 -2.44
C SER A 59 9.48 -2.53 -0.94
N HIS A 60 8.94 -1.47 -0.37
CA HIS A 60 8.57 -1.40 1.05
C HIS A 60 7.33 -2.24 1.34
N ALA A 61 6.37 -2.29 0.42
CA ALA A 61 5.21 -3.17 0.51
C ALA A 61 5.64 -4.64 0.61
N ASN A 62 6.51 -5.09 -0.29
CA ASN A 62 7.03 -6.46 -0.27
C ASN A 62 7.73 -6.79 1.05
N LEU A 63 8.61 -5.90 1.52
CA LEU A 63 9.31 -6.09 2.79
C LEU A 63 8.34 -6.18 3.97
N LEU A 64 7.29 -5.35 3.99
CA LEU A 64 6.27 -5.38 5.04
C LEU A 64 5.59 -6.75 5.11
N PHE A 65 5.07 -7.25 4.00
CA PHE A 65 4.33 -8.52 3.98
C PHE A 65 5.23 -9.74 4.24
N VAL A 66 6.45 -9.76 3.68
CA VAL A 66 7.42 -10.84 3.94
C VAL A 66 7.82 -10.88 5.41
N ASN A 67 8.14 -9.72 6.00
CA ASN A 67 8.51 -9.66 7.42
C ASN A 67 7.34 -10.04 8.32
N TRP A 68 6.13 -9.59 8.00
CA TRP A 68 4.93 -9.93 8.74
C TRP A 68 4.70 -11.45 8.79
N LEU A 69 4.70 -12.11 7.62
CA LEU A 69 4.48 -13.56 7.56
C LEU A 69 5.57 -14.34 8.29
N ASN A 70 6.84 -13.97 8.11
CA ASN A 70 7.95 -14.74 8.66
C ASN A 70 8.12 -14.55 10.17
N TYR A 71 8.06 -13.31 10.66
CA TYR A 71 8.44 -13.00 12.05
C TYR A 71 7.26 -12.86 13.01
N TYR A 72 6.07 -12.52 12.51
CA TYR A 72 4.91 -12.27 13.37
C TYR A 72 3.84 -13.37 13.26
N VAL A 73 3.78 -14.10 12.14
CA VAL A 73 2.82 -15.19 11.95
C VAL A 73 3.49 -16.55 12.15
N TYR A 74 4.48 -16.89 11.32
CA TYR A 74 5.05 -18.23 11.26
C TYR A 74 5.92 -18.59 12.48
N GLN A 75 6.81 -17.69 12.90
CA GLN A 75 7.70 -17.98 14.04
C GLN A 75 6.99 -17.98 15.40
N GLU A 76 5.86 -17.27 15.50
CA GLU A 76 5.04 -17.20 16.72
C GLU A 76 3.98 -18.33 16.79
N THR A 77 3.76 -19.05 15.69
CA THR A 77 2.81 -20.17 15.60
C THR A 77 3.47 -21.40 14.98
N PRO A 78 4.08 -22.28 15.78
CA PRO A 78 4.72 -23.50 15.27
C PRO A 78 3.72 -24.32 14.45
N TYR A 79 4.12 -24.68 13.23
CA TYR A 79 3.33 -25.59 12.40
C TYR A 79 3.53 -27.02 12.94
N GLU A 80 2.51 -27.58 13.58
CA GLU A 80 2.48 -29.01 13.95
C GLU A 80 1.89 -29.82 12.78
N TRP A 81 2.69 -30.73 12.23
CA TRP A 81 2.24 -31.75 11.27
C TRP A 81 1.63 -32.93 12.06
N GLU A 82 0.39 -33.32 11.75
CA GLU A 82 -0.20 -34.62 12.16
C GLU A 82 0.19 -35.76 11.20
#